data_AF-A0A1G7FI48-F1
#
_entry.id   AF-A0A1G7FI48-F1
#
_cell.length_a   1.000
_cell.length_b   1.000
_cell.length_c   1.000
_cell.angle_alpha   90.00
_cell.angle_beta   90.00
_cell.angle_gamma   90.00
#
_symmetry.space_group_name_H-M   'P 1'
#
loop_
_entity.id
_entity.type
_entity.pdbx_description
1 polymer ?
#
loop_
_entity_poly.entity_id
_entity_poly.type
_entity_poly.pdbx_seq_one_letter_code
_entity_poly.pdbx_strand_id
1 'polypeptide(L)'
;MRKPWLLGTLGLLVALLAGCGGQTGSTPLEGMPQAEDNLRMAVLPLAEESEALFSDLMPASLTPQAELTRAITVVQDTEGLSLIVSPKGWHPSQDPSSLTNRPLAITIRCTSDGHCRVWLGGLSGDEQQGYRMTWYGGKDGNGRRLSRSVTADVGWGGPYIQPPPDGFLYSWKRVNGMIFIWDLLMLNSPPFYLTHITAAFPSDLDGEALNGTLDTTPFAERLRQACCALPKPFEVEWPPAILLREDVAVAFLPYQNPKLREARSIEELVGEPLGIAYWRQADSGAKLTKADAARIMEVKLVREEPDWVLVATNLSNPADVVRFRVGEVGWCDGCFGQDPPPGRPIPRYLGIEDRLQAPPVLHLQVGPLELRGIEKKIR
;
A
#
# COMPACT_ATOMS: atom_id res chain seq x y z
N MET A 1 -14.67 35.84 -72.36
CA MET A 1 -13.31 35.52 -71.87
C MET A 1 -13.24 35.80 -70.36
N ARG A 2 -12.76 34.82 -69.59
CA ARG A 2 -12.18 34.86 -68.22
C ARG A 2 -12.91 35.59 -67.06
N LYS A 3 -13.35 34.78 -66.08
CA LYS A 3 -13.35 35.04 -64.60
C LYS A 3 -11.96 35.57 -64.13
N PRO A 4 -11.72 36.16 -62.93
CA PRO A 4 -12.35 35.78 -61.64
C PRO A 4 -12.36 36.83 -60.46
N TRP A 5 -12.85 36.38 -59.27
CA TRP A 5 -12.49 36.77 -57.87
C TRP A 5 -13.04 38.10 -57.30
N LEU A 6 -13.40 38.30 -56.01
CA LEU A 6 -13.38 37.58 -54.70
C LEU A 6 -14.46 38.33 -53.84
N LEU A 7 -15.38 37.67 -53.12
CA LEU A 7 -15.26 37.24 -51.72
C LEU A 7 -14.88 38.34 -50.70
N GLY A 8 -15.89 38.78 -49.94
CA GLY A 8 -15.84 39.56 -48.71
C GLY A 8 -17.29 39.97 -48.42
N THR A 9 -17.99 39.56 -47.37
CA THR A 9 -17.61 39.35 -45.97
C THR A 9 -18.69 38.50 -45.31
N LEU A 10 -18.32 37.33 -44.78
CA LEU A 10 -19.17 36.52 -43.90
C LEU A 10 -18.20 35.89 -42.89
N GLY A 11 -18.10 36.50 -41.71
CA GLY A 11 -17.07 36.14 -40.74
C GLY A 11 -17.12 37.00 -39.49
N LEU A 12 -18.29 37.12 -38.87
CA LEU A 12 -18.46 37.74 -37.56
C LEU A 12 -19.33 36.83 -36.69
N LEU A 13 -18.87 35.58 -36.54
CA LEU A 13 -19.46 34.57 -35.64
C LEU A 13 -18.51 33.37 -35.42
N VAL A 14 -17.21 33.61 -35.15
CA VAL A 14 -16.26 32.58 -34.66
C VAL A 14 -15.26 33.20 -33.65
N ALA A 15 -15.72 34.09 -32.77
CA ALA A 15 -14.88 34.71 -31.74
C ALA A 15 -15.37 34.44 -30.30
N LEU A 16 -15.99 33.27 -30.07
CA LEU A 16 -16.34 32.77 -28.73
C LEU A 16 -15.87 31.32 -28.49
N LEU A 17 -14.97 30.78 -29.31
CA LEU A 17 -14.41 29.42 -29.17
C LEU A 17 -12.87 29.37 -29.21
N ALA A 18 -12.19 30.47 -28.91
CA ALA A 18 -10.73 30.50 -28.84
C ALA A 18 -10.28 31.05 -27.48
N GLY A 19 -10.20 30.15 -26.50
CA GLY A 19 -9.78 30.47 -25.14
C GLY A 19 -9.38 29.25 -24.30
N CYS A 20 -9.06 28.11 -24.90
CA CYS A 20 -8.27 27.05 -24.26
C CYS A 20 -6.93 27.00 -24.96
N GLY A 21 -6.06 27.97 -24.61
CA GLY A 21 -4.66 27.95 -25.01
C GLY A 21 -4.04 26.67 -24.46
N GLY A 22 -3.66 25.78 -25.37
CA GLY A 22 -3.01 24.53 -25.05
C GLY A 22 -1.76 24.76 -24.22
N GLN A 23 -1.76 24.24 -23.00
CA GLN A 23 -0.57 23.55 -22.55
C GLN A 23 -0.43 22.34 -23.47
N THR A 24 0.69 22.26 -24.19
CA THR A 24 1.23 21.00 -24.69
C THR A 24 1.43 20.11 -23.46
N GLY A 25 0.35 19.43 -23.09
CA GLY A 25 0.08 18.98 -21.73
C GLY A 25 0.91 17.76 -21.40
N SER A 26 1.64 17.83 -20.30
CA SER A 26 2.21 16.69 -19.62
C SER A 26 1.21 15.53 -19.62
N THR A 27 1.66 14.31 -19.93
CA THR A 27 0.79 13.13 -19.82
C THR A 27 0.18 13.10 -18.41
N PRO A 28 -1.10 12.75 -18.21
CA PRO A 28 -1.77 12.89 -16.90
C PRO A 28 -1.02 12.23 -15.73
N LEU A 29 -0.23 11.19 -16.02
CA LEU A 29 0.56 10.42 -15.07
C LEU A 29 2.01 10.89 -14.88
N GLU A 30 2.44 11.90 -15.63
CA GLU A 30 3.76 12.50 -15.47
C GLU A 30 3.95 12.98 -14.02
N GLY A 31 5.12 12.75 -13.43
CA GLY A 31 5.40 13.15 -12.04
C GLY A 31 4.74 12.32 -10.95
N MET A 32 3.85 11.34 -11.24
CA MET A 32 3.38 10.39 -10.23
C MET A 32 4.51 9.58 -9.58
N PRO A 33 5.50 9.04 -10.34
CA PRO A 33 6.66 8.38 -9.74
C PRO A 33 7.42 9.26 -8.75
N GLN A 34 7.59 10.55 -9.07
CA GLN A 34 8.25 11.49 -8.16
C GLN A 34 7.43 11.73 -6.89
N ALA A 35 6.09 11.76 -7.00
CA ALA A 35 5.22 11.89 -5.83
C ALA A 35 5.29 10.66 -4.91
N GLU A 36 5.44 9.45 -5.47
CA GLU A 36 5.72 8.23 -4.69
C GLU A 36 7.03 8.35 -3.92
N ASP A 37 8.11 8.72 -4.61
CA ASP A 37 9.44 8.87 -4.03
C ASP A 37 9.44 9.94 -2.93
N ASN A 38 8.78 11.07 -3.16
CA ASN A 38 8.64 12.13 -2.16
C ASN A 38 7.90 11.64 -0.90
N LEU A 39 6.81 10.88 -1.07
CA LEU A 39 6.07 10.33 0.08
C LEU A 39 6.92 9.30 0.84
N ARG A 40 7.68 8.44 0.15
CA ARG A 40 8.62 7.51 0.80
C ARG A 40 9.72 8.25 1.57
N MET A 41 10.29 9.30 0.97
CA MET A 41 11.32 10.12 1.62
C MET A 41 10.80 10.87 2.84
N ALA A 42 9.53 11.29 2.84
CA ALA A 42 8.90 11.96 3.98
C ALA A 42 8.76 11.06 5.22
N VAL A 43 8.85 9.73 5.07
CA VAL A 43 8.83 8.77 6.19
C VAL A 43 10.16 8.75 6.95
N LEU A 44 11.29 9.04 6.29
CA LEU A 44 12.63 8.83 6.85
C LEU A 44 12.86 9.61 8.16
N PRO A 45 12.49 10.90 8.28
CA PRO A 45 12.68 11.63 9.54
C PRO A 45 11.91 11.02 10.71
N LEU A 46 10.70 10.48 10.48
CA LEU A 46 9.93 9.81 11.52
C LEU A 46 10.60 8.51 11.97
N ALA A 47 11.17 7.76 11.03
CA ALA A 47 11.90 6.54 11.34
C ALA A 47 13.18 6.82 12.16
N GLU A 48 13.89 7.91 11.87
CA GLU A 48 15.07 8.35 12.63
C GLU A 48 14.70 8.83 14.03
N GLU A 49 13.62 9.61 14.18
CA GLU A 49 13.09 10.01 15.49
C GLU A 49 12.70 8.78 16.33
N SER A 50 12.05 7.80 15.69
CA SER A 50 11.63 6.55 16.33
C SER A 50 12.81 5.78 16.91
N GLU A 51 13.91 5.66 16.16
CA GLU A 51 15.11 4.97 16.63
C GLU A 51 15.73 5.65 17.85
N ALA A 52 15.72 6.99 17.89
CA ALA A 52 16.21 7.74 19.04
C ALA A 52 15.36 7.48 20.29
N LEU A 53 14.03 7.42 20.15
CA LEU A 53 13.09 7.15 21.26
C LEU A 53 13.22 5.73 21.84
N PHE A 54 13.68 4.77 21.03
CA PHE A 54 13.94 3.39 21.43
C PHE A 54 15.43 3.07 21.57
N SER A 55 16.29 4.08 21.74
CA SER A 55 17.73 3.89 21.91
C SER A 55 18.12 2.97 23.08
N ASP A 56 17.24 2.81 24.08
CA ASP A 56 17.37 1.84 25.17
C ASP A 56 17.24 0.37 24.73
N LEU A 57 16.59 0.11 23.60
CA LEU A 57 16.34 -1.22 23.03
C LEU A 57 17.12 -1.48 21.74
N MET A 58 17.63 -0.43 21.10
CA MET A 58 18.44 -0.54 19.89
C MET A 58 19.89 -0.90 20.25
N PRO A 59 20.46 -1.99 19.71
CA PRO A 59 21.85 -2.35 20.00
C PRO A 59 22.83 -1.24 19.58
N ALA A 60 23.69 -0.80 20.50
CA ALA A 60 24.72 0.21 20.22
C ALA A 60 25.70 -0.20 19.10
N SER A 61 25.76 -1.49 18.78
CA SER A 61 26.66 -2.09 17.78
C SER A 61 25.99 -2.37 16.43
N LEU A 62 24.91 -1.67 16.07
CA LEU A 62 24.52 -1.56 14.65
C LEU A 62 25.59 -0.70 13.95
N THR A 63 26.79 -1.25 13.80
CA THR A 63 27.83 -0.69 12.94
C THR A 63 27.22 -0.46 11.57
N PRO A 64 27.51 0.66 10.89
CA PRO A 64 27.02 0.92 9.54
C PRO A 64 27.59 -0.14 8.60
N GLN A 65 26.89 -1.26 8.47
CA GLN A 65 27.17 -2.31 7.52
C GLN A 65 26.29 -2.01 6.31
N ALA A 66 26.90 -1.42 5.28
CA ALA A 66 26.33 -1.07 3.98
C ALA A 66 25.19 -0.01 3.99
N GLU A 67 25.26 0.88 3.00
CA GLU A 67 24.23 1.87 2.64
C GLU A 67 23.02 1.16 1.97
N LEU A 68 22.41 0.17 2.62
CA LEU A 68 21.13 -0.34 2.11
C LEU A 68 20.04 0.70 2.32
N THR A 69 19.18 0.81 1.31
CA THR A 69 18.01 1.68 1.41
C THR A 69 17.10 1.10 2.48
N ARG A 70 16.59 1.96 3.36
CA ARG A 70 15.62 1.55 4.38
C ARG A 70 14.39 0.96 3.69
N ALA A 71 13.99 -0.25 4.08
CA ALA A 71 12.76 -0.86 3.58
C ALA A 71 11.57 -0.13 4.20
N ILE A 72 10.61 0.27 3.36
CA ILE A 72 9.45 1.08 3.75
C ILE A 72 8.21 0.52 3.08
N THR A 73 7.20 0.23 3.90
CA THR A 73 5.82 -0.04 3.45
C THR A 73 4.91 1.05 4.04
N VAL A 74 4.28 1.83 3.17
CA VAL A 74 3.29 2.87 3.52
C VAL A 74 1.90 2.34 3.20
N VAL A 75 1.00 2.35 4.18
CA VAL A 75 -0.41 1.97 4.02
C VAL A 75 -1.31 3.07 4.56
N GLN A 76 -2.16 3.64 3.69
CA GLN A 76 -3.23 4.54 4.09
C GLN A 76 -4.58 3.89 3.79
N ASP A 77 -5.47 3.90 4.76
CA ASP A 77 -6.84 3.45 4.63
C ASP A 77 -7.81 4.40 5.35
N THR A 78 -9.05 3.97 5.59
CA THR A 78 -10.05 4.79 6.27
C THR A 78 -9.78 5.01 7.76
N GLU A 79 -8.92 4.21 8.38
CA GLU A 79 -8.60 4.33 9.81
C GLU A 79 -7.37 5.21 10.06
N GLY A 80 -6.53 5.39 9.04
CA GLY A 80 -5.41 6.31 9.11
C GLY A 80 -4.24 5.83 8.26
N LEU A 81 -3.05 6.24 8.68
CA LEU A 81 -1.80 5.94 8.01
C LEU A 81 -0.96 5.01 8.88
N SER A 82 -0.45 3.93 8.30
CA SER A 82 0.47 3.01 8.95
C SER A 82 1.75 2.88 8.11
N LEU A 83 2.90 2.90 8.76
CA LEU A 83 4.22 2.81 8.13
C LEU A 83 4.96 1.67 8.79
N ILE A 84 5.44 0.69 8.02
CA ILE A 84 6.37 -0.32 8.53
C ILE A 84 7.73 -0.04 7.90
N VAL A 85 8.75 0.04 8.76
CA VAL A 85 10.06 0.52 8.38
C VAL A 85 11.15 -0.35 9.01
N SER A 86 12.20 -0.67 8.25
CA SER A 86 13.33 -1.39 8.80
C SER A 86 14.20 -0.51 9.72
N PRO A 87 14.74 -1.07 10.82
CA PRO A 87 15.77 -0.42 11.60
C PRO A 87 17.04 -0.16 10.77
N LYS A 88 17.67 1.01 10.96
CA LYS A 88 18.87 1.40 10.22
C LYS A 88 20.05 0.48 10.53
N GLY A 89 20.75 0.04 9.48
CA GLY A 89 22.00 -0.73 9.61
C GLY A 89 21.82 -2.14 10.17
N TRP A 90 20.58 -2.60 10.36
CA TRP A 90 20.29 -3.96 10.78
C TRP A 90 20.19 -4.88 9.57
N HIS A 91 20.98 -5.94 9.57
CA HIS A 91 20.91 -7.03 8.61
C HIS A 91 20.83 -8.34 9.38
N PRO A 92 19.88 -9.23 9.07
CA PRO A 92 19.93 -10.57 9.60
C PRO A 92 21.21 -11.27 9.19
N SER A 93 21.75 -12.06 10.09
CA SER A 93 22.78 -13.04 9.70
C SER A 93 22.11 -14.21 8.98
N GLN A 94 22.92 -15.11 8.40
CA GLN A 94 22.40 -16.34 7.78
C GLN A 94 21.73 -17.29 8.79
N ASP A 95 21.94 -17.07 10.09
CA ASP A 95 21.40 -17.90 11.16
C ASP A 95 20.05 -17.35 11.67
N PRO A 96 18.95 -18.11 11.54
CA PRO A 96 17.67 -17.88 12.22
C PRO A 96 17.74 -17.41 13.67
N SER A 97 18.64 -18.00 14.46
CA SER A 97 18.76 -17.72 15.88
C SER A 97 19.14 -16.25 16.14
N SER A 98 19.81 -15.63 15.17
CA SER A 98 20.27 -14.24 15.24
C SER A 98 19.14 -13.20 15.16
N LEU A 99 17.92 -13.61 14.78
CA LEU A 99 16.74 -12.75 14.72
C LEU A 99 16.19 -12.43 16.12
N THR A 100 16.48 -13.30 17.10
CA THR A 100 15.97 -13.17 18.45
C THR A 100 16.67 -12.03 19.20
N ASN A 101 15.91 -11.30 20.02
CA ASN A 101 16.34 -10.14 20.79
C ASN A 101 16.93 -9.01 19.93
N ARG A 102 16.46 -8.90 18.68
CA ARG A 102 16.84 -7.83 17.76
C ARG A 102 15.62 -7.00 17.36
N PRO A 103 15.81 -5.70 17.08
CA PRO A 103 14.77 -4.89 16.48
C PRO A 103 14.54 -5.38 15.05
N LEU A 104 13.31 -5.74 14.71
CA LEU A 104 12.95 -6.27 13.39
C LEU A 104 12.09 -5.32 12.58
N ALA A 105 11.23 -4.55 13.25
CA ALA A 105 10.33 -3.62 12.60
C ALA A 105 10.09 -2.40 13.48
N ILE A 106 10.14 -1.22 12.88
CA ILE A 106 9.57 0.01 13.45
C ILE A 106 8.23 0.17 12.79
N THR A 107 7.19 0.38 13.58
CA THR A 107 5.88 0.69 13.02
C THR A 107 5.29 1.94 13.61
N ILE A 108 4.87 2.80 12.71
CA ILE A 108 4.31 4.10 13.02
C ILE A 108 2.87 4.10 12.55
N ARG A 109 1.95 4.55 13.39
CA ARG A 109 0.56 4.80 13.02
C ARG A 109 0.24 6.25 13.27
N CYS A 110 -0.27 6.92 12.25
CA CYS A 110 -0.68 8.32 12.32
C CYS A 110 -2.20 8.43 12.16
N THR A 111 -2.79 9.26 13.00
CA THR A 111 -4.20 9.65 12.89
C THR A 111 -4.38 10.66 11.75
N SER A 112 -5.64 10.91 11.37
CA SER A 112 -5.98 11.82 10.27
C SER A 112 -5.59 13.28 10.50
N ASP A 113 -5.34 13.67 11.74
CA ASP A 113 -4.81 14.99 12.14
C ASP A 113 -3.26 15.05 12.11
N GLY A 114 -2.60 13.97 11.71
CA GLY A 114 -1.16 13.90 11.51
C GLY A 114 -0.36 13.51 12.75
N HIS A 115 -1.01 13.29 13.90
CA HIS A 115 -0.32 12.81 15.10
C HIS A 115 0.10 11.35 14.95
N CYS A 116 1.39 11.08 15.14
CA CYS A 116 1.96 9.75 14.96
C CYS A 116 2.38 9.13 16.29
N ARG A 117 2.14 7.83 16.41
CA ARG A 117 2.68 6.99 17.49
C ARG A 117 3.53 5.88 16.89
N VAL A 118 4.52 5.43 17.65
CA VAL A 118 5.46 4.41 17.21
C VAL A 118 5.59 3.25 18.18
N TRP A 119 5.84 2.08 17.60
CA TRP A 119 6.16 0.83 18.27
C TRP A 119 7.40 0.20 17.66
N LEU A 120 8.17 -0.50 18.50
CA LEU A 120 9.28 -1.33 18.06
C LEU A 120 8.91 -2.81 18.25
N GLY A 121 9.00 -3.60 17.19
CA GLY A 121 8.82 -5.05 17.22
C GLY A 121 10.17 -5.77 17.26
N GLY A 122 10.31 -6.73 18.17
CA GLY A 122 11.45 -7.64 18.21
C GLY A 122 11.02 -9.09 18.47
N LEU A 123 11.70 -10.03 17.82
CA LEU A 123 11.44 -11.47 18.01
C LEU A 123 12.12 -11.96 19.29
N SER A 124 11.51 -12.93 19.96
CA SER A 124 12.04 -13.64 21.12
C SER A 124 11.61 -15.09 21.09
N GLY A 125 12.23 -15.94 21.90
CA GLY A 125 11.96 -17.39 21.92
C GLY A 125 12.75 -18.15 20.86
N ASP A 126 12.44 -19.44 20.72
CA ASP A 126 13.12 -20.38 19.84
C ASP A 126 12.14 -21.47 19.35
N GLU A 127 12.61 -22.40 18.53
CA GLU A 127 11.78 -23.51 18.02
C GLU A 127 11.26 -24.45 19.12
N GLN A 128 11.93 -24.55 20.27
CA GLN A 128 11.52 -25.45 21.35
C GLN A 128 10.42 -24.84 22.23
N GLN A 129 10.51 -23.54 22.49
CA GLN A 129 9.60 -22.80 23.37
C GLN A 129 8.49 -22.07 22.61
N GLY A 130 8.64 -21.98 21.28
CA GLY A 130 7.80 -21.17 20.40
C GLY A 130 8.30 -19.72 20.32
N TYR A 131 8.13 -19.14 19.14
CA TYR A 131 8.50 -17.76 18.89
C TYR A 131 7.44 -16.78 19.37
N ARG A 132 7.89 -15.61 19.82
CA ARG A 132 7.04 -14.50 20.25
C ARG A 132 7.55 -13.18 19.70
N MET A 133 6.66 -12.42 19.09
CA MET A 133 6.92 -11.01 18.77
C MET A 133 6.61 -10.18 20.01
N THR A 134 7.60 -9.49 20.53
CA THR A 134 7.44 -8.51 21.60
C THR A 134 7.44 -7.13 20.99
N TRP A 135 6.32 -6.43 21.18
CA TRP A 135 6.12 -5.05 20.81
C TRP A 135 6.43 -4.17 22.01
N TYR A 136 7.17 -3.09 21.76
CA TYR A 136 7.50 -2.06 22.74
C TYR A 136 6.85 -0.75 22.31
N GLY A 137 6.18 -0.10 23.25
CA GLY A 137 5.46 1.16 23.02
C GLY A 137 5.99 2.29 23.90
N GLY A 138 5.07 3.10 24.41
CA GLY A 138 5.37 4.22 25.30
C GLY A 138 5.98 3.80 26.64
N LYS A 139 6.20 4.77 27.52
CA LYS A 139 6.61 4.54 28.92
C LYS A 139 5.44 4.79 29.87
N ASP A 140 5.38 4.03 30.96
CA ASP A 140 4.47 4.32 32.08
C ASP A 140 4.95 5.54 32.89
N GLY A 141 4.15 5.97 33.87
CA GLY A 141 4.47 7.14 34.72
C GLY A 141 5.76 7.02 35.53
N ASN A 142 6.37 5.83 35.62
CA ASN A 142 7.66 5.59 36.27
C ASN A 142 8.82 5.50 35.26
N GLY A 143 8.56 5.78 33.98
CA GLY A 143 9.56 5.71 32.91
C GLY A 143 9.87 4.28 32.43
N ARG A 144 9.10 3.26 32.86
CA ARG A 144 9.30 1.89 32.40
C ARG A 144 8.61 1.67 31.06
N ARG A 145 9.33 1.03 30.13
CA ARG A 145 8.83 0.69 28.79
C ARG A 145 7.63 -0.26 28.88
N LEU A 146 6.53 0.11 28.23
CA LEU A 146 5.38 -0.76 28.03
C LEU A 146 5.71 -1.77 26.93
N SER A 147 5.33 -3.03 27.15
CA SER A 147 5.51 -4.07 26.16
C SER A 147 4.36 -5.07 26.14
N ARG A 148 4.15 -5.68 24.98
CA ARG A 148 3.19 -6.76 24.77
C ARG A 148 3.80 -7.84 23.90
N SER A 149 3.79 -9.06 24.38
CA SER A 149 4.23 -10.22 23.60
C SER A 149 3.02 -10.98 23.04
N VAL A 150 3.10 -11.30 21.76
CA VAL A 150 2.13 -12.15 21.06
C VAL A 150 2.87 -13.35 20.47
N THR A 151 2.14 -14.45 20.20
CA THR A 151 2.69 -15.56 19.44
C THR A 151 3.13 -15.08 18.06
N ALA A 152 4.30 -15.53 17.62
CA ALA A 152 4.79 -15.31 16.28
C ALA A 152 4.99 -16.66 15.59
N ASP A 153 4.53 -16.75 14.35
CA ASP A 153 4.81 -17.89 13.48
C ASP A 153 6.05 -17.58 12.65
N VAL A 154 6.99 -18.52 12.60
CA VAL A 154 8.24 -18.38 11.84
C VAL A 154 8.31 -19.48 10.80
N GLY A 155 8.38 -19.08 9.53
CA GLY A 155 8.48 -19.98 8.38
C GLY A 155 9.78 -19.78 7.62
N TRP A 156 10.30 -20.86 7.02
CA TRP A 156 11.58 -20.87 6.31
C TRP A 156 11.41 -21.37 4.87
N GLY A 157 12.19 -20.81 3.93
CA GLY A 157 12.19 -21.18 2.52
C GLY A 157 13.60 -21.18 1.89
N GLY A 158 13.79 -22.00 0.84
CA GLY A 158 15.00 -22.12 0.01
C GLY A 158 14.77 -21.72 -1.47
N PRO A 159 15.78 -21.78 -2.36
CA PRO A 159 15.82 -20.96 -3.59
C PRO A 159 14.67 -21.34 -4.56
N TYR A 160 13.87 -20.41 -5.13
CA TYR A 160 14.24 -19.19 -5.86
C TYR A 160 13.09 -18.14 -5.87
N ILE A 161 13.39 -16.89 -5.52
CA ILE A 161 12.80 -15.66 -6.12
C ILE A 161 13.98 -14.69 -6.24
N GLN A 162 14.11 -13.98 -7.36
CA GLN A 162 15.07 -12.87 -7.46
C GLN A 162 14.53 -11.72 -6.60
N PRO A 163 15.06 -11.51 -5.40
CA PRO A 163 14.41 -10.65 -4.43
C PRO A 163 14.75 -9.18 -4.67
N PRO A 164 14.03 -8.24 -4.03
CA PRO A 164 14.46 -6.86 -4.02
C PRO A 164 15.85 -6.75 -3.39
N PRO A 165 16.71 -5.87 -3.92
CA PRO A 165 18.10 -5.74 -3.48
C PRO A 165 18.24 -5.29 -2.02
N ASP A 166 17.19 -4.73 -1.41
CA ASP A 166 17.20 -4.09 -0.09
C ASP A 166 16.84 -5.08 1.07
N GLY A 167 16.60 -6.36 0.78
CA GLY A 167 16.70 -7.50 1.74
C GLY A 167 15.55 -7.72 2.73
N PHE A 168 14.74 -6.70 3.01
CA PHE A 168 13.57 -6.79 3.89
C PHE A 168 12.30 -6.38 3.15
N LEU A 169 11.26 -7.18 3.26
CA LEU A 169 9.91 -6.84 2.81
C LEU A 169 8.94 -6.92 3.98
N TYR A 170 8.10 -5.90 4.08
CA TYR A 170 7.03 -5.86 5.07
C TYR A 170 5.69 -6.01 4.39
N SER A 171 4.98 -7.05 4.81
CA SER A 171 3.58 -7.27 4.52
C SER A 171 2.70 -6.57 5.54
N TRP A 172 1.51 -6.20 5.07
CA TRP A 172 0.46 -5.62 5.89
C TRP A 172 -0.87 -6.23 5.44
N LYS A 173 -1.49 -7.03 6.31
CA LYS A 173 -2.81 -7.62 6.06
C LYS A 173 -3.75 -7.45 7.25
N ARG A 174 -5.05 -7.28 6.94
CA ARG A 174 -6.15 -7.39 7.90
C ARG A 174 -6.73 -8.79 7.81
N VAL A 175 -6.97 -9.42 8.95
CA VAL A 175 -7.63 -10.73 9.06
C VAL A 175 -8.91 -10.57 9.87
N ASN A 176 -10.00 -11.11 9.32
CA ASN A 176 -11.35 -11.03 9.90
C ASN A 176 -11.75 -9.59 10.27
N GLY A 177 -11.29 -8.64 9.45
CA GLY A 177 -11.49 -7.21 9.60
C GLY A 177 -11.07 -6.57 10.92
N MET A 178 -10.32 -7.23 11.81
CA MET A 178 -9.92 -6.62 13.09
C MET A 178 -8.46 -6.87 13.46
N ILE A 179 -7.88 -7.96 12.97
CA ILE A 179 -6.51 -8.33 13.32
C ILE A 179 -5.58 -7.80 12.25
N PHE A 180 -4.69 -6.90 12.63
CA PHE A 180 -3.58 -6.50 11.79
C PHE A 180 -2.45 -7.51 11.96
N ILE A 181 -2.04 -8.10 10.84
CA ILE A 181 -0.91 -9.01 10.79
C ILE A 181 0.16 -8.37 9.93
N TRP A 182 1.35 -8.28 10.49
CA TRP A 182 2.54 -7.95 9.71
C TRP A 182 3.38 -9.20 9.58
N ASP A 183 3.77 -9.43 8.34
CA ASP A 183 4.69 -10.50 8.00
C ASP A 183 5.98 -9.84 7.51
N LEU A 184 7.09 -10.24 8.12
CA LEU A 184 8.41 -9.77 7.73
C LEU A 184 9.09 -10.86 6.92
N LEU A 185 9.27 -10.59 5.62
CA LEU A 185 10.05 -11.44 4.73
C LEU A 185 11.51 -10.97 4.70
N MET A 186 12.42 -11.84 5.13
CA MET A 186 13.85 -11.55 5.24
C MET A 186 14.68 -12.43 4.32
N LEU A 187 15.72 -11.84 3.73
CA LEU A 187 16.64 -12.49 2.81
C LEU A 187 18.03 -12.69 3.41
N ASN A 188 18.44 -13.94 3.54
CA ASN A 188 19.76 -14.30 4.03
C ASN A 188 20.77 -14.40 2.87
N SER A 189 22.07 -14.19 3.12
CA SER A 189 23.08 -14.09 2.05
C SER A 189 23.14 -15.34 1.13
N PRO A 190 23.69 -15.21 -0.09
CA PRO A 190 23.75 -16.32 -1.05
C PRO A 190 24.35 -17.62 -0.45
N PRO A 191 23.68 -18.78 -0.61
CA PRO A 191 22.39 -18.96 -1.28
C PRO A 191 21.23 -18.35 -0.48
N PHE A 192 20.36 -17.58 -1.14
CA PHE A 192 19.29 -16.83 -0.46
C PHE A 192 18.31 -17.78 0.24
N TYR A 193 18.20 -17.64 1.57
CA TYR A 193 17.13 -18.26 2.37
C TYR A 193 16.12 -17.18 2.77
N LEU A 194 14.85 -17.56 2.73
CA LEU A 194 13.72 -16.68 3.00
C LEU A 194 13.16 -17.02 4.37
N THR A 195 12.91 -16.00 5.18
CA THR A 195 12.28 -16.14 6.50
C THR A 195 11.02 -15.32 6.52
N HIS A 196 9.90 -15.92 6.92
CA HIS A 196 8.67 -15.20 7.23
C HIS A 196 8.49 -15.16 8.75
N ILE A 197 8.14 -13.99 9.26
CA ILE A 197 7.79 -13.81 10.67
C ILE A 197 6.43 -13.14 10.69
N THR A 198 5.42 -13.92 11.00
CA THR A 198 4.03 -13.47 11.07
C THR A 198 3.64 -13.27 12.53
N ALA A 199 3.15 -12.07 12.87
CA ALA A 199 2.61 -11.80 14.19
C ALA A 199 1.47 -10.77 14.12
N ALA A 200 0.52 -10.90 15.05
CA ALA A 200 -0.52 -9.89 15.21
C ALA A 200 0.06 -8.60 15.84
N PHE A 201 -0.41 -7.45 15.40
CA PHE A 201 -0.10 -6.18 16.04
C PHE A 201 -1.00 -5.96 17.27
N PRO A 202 -0.45 -5.56 18.44
CA PRO A 202 -1.23 -5.35 19.64
C PRO A 202 -2.05 -4.07 19.55
N SER A 203 -3.38 -4.22 19.54
CA SER A 203 -4.31 -3.08 19.54
C SER A 203 -4.45 -2.39 20.90
N ASP A 204 -4.01 -3.03 21.98
CA ASP A 204 -4.12 -2.57 23.37
C ASP A 204 -2.83 -1.98 23.94
N LEU A 205 -1.76 -1.86 23.13
CA LEU A 205 -0.49 -1.29 23.54
C LEU A 205 -0.36 0.17 23.08
N ASP A 206 -0.29 1.11 24.04
CA ASP A 206 -0.02 2.51 23.72
C ASP A 206 1.40 2.68 23.14
N GLY A 207 1.48 3.31 21.97
CA GLY A 207 2.75 3.66 21.33
C GLY A 207 3.41 4.91 21.94
N GLU A 208 4.70 5.08 21.67
CA GLU A 208 5.42 6.30 22.03
C GLU A 208 5.03 7.41 21.04
N ALA A 209 4.78 8.63 21.52
CA ALA A 209 4.40 9.73 20.66
C ALA A 209 5.62 10.25 19.86
N LEU A 210 5.41 10.50 18.57
CA LEU A 210 6.37 11.20 17.72
C LEU A 210 6.03 12.69 17.68
N ASN A 211 7.04 13.54 17.56
CA ASN A 211 6.87 14.97 17.32
C ASN A 211 6.65 15.27 15.83
N GLY A 212 7.23 14.46 14.94
CA GLY A 212 7.01 14.59 13.52
C GLY A 212 5.59 14.21 13.08
N THR A 213 5.20 14.72 11.92
CA THR A 213 3.92 14.44 11.25
C THR A 213 4.16 13.92 9.83
N LEU A 214 3.22 13.16 9.28
CA LEU A 214 3.26 12.75 7.88
C LEU A 214 1.99 13.21 7.15
N ASP A 215 2.18 13.88 6.01
CA ASP A 215 1.09 14.37 5.17
C ASP A 215 1.11 13.68 3.80
N THR A 216 0.03 12.98 3.47
CA THR A 216 -0.15 12.31 2.18
C THR A 216 -0.88 13.18 1.16
N THR A 217 -1.33 14.36 1.55
CA THR A 217 -2.06 15.31 0.69
C THR A 217 -1.31 15.62 -0.61
N PRO A 218 0.02 15.86 -0.63
CA PRO A 218 0.71 16.13 -1.89
C PRO A 218 0.63 14.99 -2.91
N PHE A 219 0.77 13.73 -2.45
CA PHE A 219 0.61 12.55 -3.31
C PHE A 219 -0.83 12.46 -3.81
N ALA A 220 -1.78 12.64 -2.90
CA ALA A 220 -3.19 12.58 -3.20
C ALA A 220 -3.58 13.65 -4.24
N GLU A 221 -3.21 14.93 -4.05
CA GLU A 221 -3.49 16.00 -5.01
C GLU A 221 -2.89 15.72 -6.40
N ARG A 222 -1.69 15.15 -6.45
CA ARG A 222 -1.09 14.76 -7.74
C ARG A 222 -1.91 13.68 -8.43
N LEU A 223 -2.39 12.68 -7.68
CA LEU A 223 -3.28 11.65 -8.21
C LEU A 223 -4.61 12.25 -8.69
N ARG A 224 -5.18 13.22 -7.96
CA ARG A 224 -6.41 13.91 -8.37
C ARG A 224 -6.25 14.60 -9.73
N GLN A 225 -5.14 15.30 -9.94
CA GLN A 225 -4.81 15.94 -11.21
C GLN A 225 -4.71 14.91 -12.36
N ALA A 226 -4.18 13.72 -12.06
CA ALA A 226 -3.98 12.66 -13.03
C ALA A 226 -5.27 11.91 -13.42
N CYS A 227 -6.16 11.63 -12.46
CA CYS A 227 -7.29 10.72 -12.66
C CYS A 227 -8.64 11.42 -12.90
N CYS A 228 -8.90 12.56 -12.27
CA CYS A 228 -10.27 13.09 -12.18
C CYS A 228 -10.81 13.64 -13.51
N ALA A 229 -9.93 14.03 -14.44
CA ALA A 229 -10.31 14.50 -15.77
C ALA A 229 -10.57 13.36 -16.78
N LEU A 230 -10.25 12.10 -16.42
CA LEU A 230 -10.47 10.95 -17.30
C LEU A 230 -11.96 10.54 -17.31
N PRO A 231 -12.51 10.10 -18.46
CA PRO A 231 -13.88 9.60 -18.54
C PRO A 231 -14.10 8.41 -17.61
N LYS A 232 -15.15 8.48 -16.79
CA LYS A 232 -15.49 7.46 -15.79
C LYS A 232 -17.01 7.47 -15.51
N PRO A 233 -17.60 6.32 -15.15
CA PRO A 233 -19.05 6.19 -14.96
C PRO A 233 -19.58 6.88 -13.70
N PHE A 234 -18.72 7.07 -12.68
CA PHE A 234 -19.08 7.68 -11.40
C PHE A 234 -17.97 8.59 -10.91
N GLU A 235 -18.31 9.56 -10.06
CA GLU A 235 -17.31 10.29 -9.29
C GLU A 235 -16.65 9.38 -8.26
N VAL A 236 -15.43 9.72 -7.85
CA VAL A 236 -14.64 8.93 -6.91
C VAL A 236 -14.69 9.53 -5.52
N GLU A 237 -14.48 8.70 -4.52
CA GLU A 237 -14.40 9.15 -3.13
C GLU A 237 -12.98 9.54 -2.74
N TRP A 238 -12.86 10.54 -1.85
CA TRP A 238 -11.58 11.05 -1.36
C TRP A 238 -11.48 10.96 0.16
N PRO A 239 -10.28 10.75 0.76
CA PRO A 239 -8.96 10.50 0.13
C PRO A 239 -8.80 9.10 -0.50
N PRO A 240 -7.75 8.82 -1.30
CA PRO A 240 -7.45 7.47 -1.74
C PRO A 240 -7.02 6.56 -0.57
N ALA A 241 -7.25 5.26 -0.69
CA ALA A 241 -6.40 4.28 -0.01
C ALA A 241 -5.06 4.21 -0.74
N ILE A 242 -3.95 4.07 -0.02
CA ILE A 242 -2.59 4.11 -0.57
C ILE A 242 -1.82 2.89 -0.06
N LEU A 243 -1.07 2.23 -0.93
CA LEU A 243 -0.09 1.21 -0.61
C LEU A 243 1.17 1.50 -1.42
N LEU A 244 2.26 1.92 -0.76
CA LEU A 244 3.55 2.12 -1.40
C LEU A 244 4.60 1.22 -0.73
N ARG A 245 5.24 0.37 -1.54
CA ARG A 245 6.41 -0.45 -1.21
C ARG A 245 7.37 -0.46 -2.39
N GLU A 246 8.64 -0.73 -2.16
CA GLU A 246 9.69 -0.60 -3.20
C GLU A 246 9.37 -1.25 -4.56
N ASP A 247 8.59 -2.33 -4.57
CA ASP A 247 8.19 -3.15 -5.72
C ASP A 247 6.74 -2.90 -6.20
N VAL A 248 5.92 -2.22 -5.40
CA VAL A 248 4.48 -2.00 -5.66
C VAL A 248 4.04 -0.59 -5.24
N ALA A 249 3.36 0.12 -6.12
CA ALA A 249 2.68 1.37 -5.81
C ALA A 249 1.23 1.31 -6.31
N VAL A 250 0.29 1.25 -5.36
CA VAL A 250 -1.14 1.20 -5.63
C VAL A 250 -1.83 2.29 -4.85
N ALA A 251 -2.74 3.01 -5.49
CA ALA A 251 -3.71 3.84 -4.80
C ALA A 251 -5.09 3.56 -5.35
N PHE A 252 -6.07 3.35 -4.46
CA PHE A 252 -7.41 2.96 -4.83
C PHE A 252 -8.43 4.00 -4.36
N LEU A 253 -9.34 4.37 -5.26
CA LEU A 253 -10.45 5.26 -4.97
C LEU A 253 -11.77 4.57 -5.33
N PRO A 254 -12.61 4.26 -4.34
CA PRO A 254 -13.92 3.69 -4.62
C PRO A 254 -14.78 4.70 -5.36
N TYR A 255 -15.64 4.22 -6.25
CA TYR A 255 -16.65 5.06 -6.86
C TYR A 255 -17.72 5.45 -5.85
N GLN A 256 -18.32 6.62 -6.01
CA GLN A 256 -19.57 7.03 -5.37
C GLN A 256 -20.76 6.34 -6.06
N ASN A 257 -20.66 5.02 -6.23
CA ASN A 257 -21.70 4.18 -6.81
C ASN A 257 -22.65 3.76 -5.68
N PRO A 258 -23.96 4.09 -5.73
CA PRO A 258 -24.93 3.71 -4.70
C PRO A 258 -24.92 2.21 -4.40
N LYS A 259 -24.71 1.36 -5.41
CA LYS A 259 -24.64 -0.09 -5.23
C LYS A 259 -23.51 -0.52 -4.29
N LEU A 260 -22.37 0.17 -4.26
CA LEU A 260 -21.28 -0.17 -3.34
C LEU A 260 -21.62 0.07 -1.87
N ARG A 261 -22.64 0.90 -1.60
CA ARG A 261 -23.14 1.19 -0.25
C ARG A 261 -24.33 0.32 0.14
N GLU A 262 -25.14 -0.03 -0.85
CA GLU A 262 -26.43 -0.70 -0.62
C GLU A 262 -26.36 -2.22 -0.77
N ALA A 263 -25.34 -2.73 -1.47
CA ALA A 263 -25.22 -4.15 -1.76
C ALA A 263 -25.17 -5.00 -0.49
N ARG A 264 -25.82 -6.16 -0.54
CA ARG A 264 -25.90 -7.14 0.57
C ARG A 264 -25.25 -8.48 0.26
N SER A 265 -24.70 -8.64 -0.94
CA SER A 265 -23.95 -9.83 -1.32
C SER A 265 -22.88 -9.54 -2.37
N ILE A 266 -21.95 -10.48 -2.53
CA ILE A 266 -20.89 -10.44 -3.54
C ILE A 266 -21.52 -10.35 -4.94
N GLU A 267 -22.57 -11.13 -5.20
CA GLU A 267 -23.23 -11.26 -6.50
C GLU A 267 -23.79 -9.94 -7.02
N GLU A 268 -24.29 -9.07 -6.14
CA GLU A 268 -24.81 -7.75 -6.49
C GLU A 268 -23.73 -6.78 -7.00
N LEU A 269 -22.46 -7.04 -6.66
CA LEU A 269 -21.30 -6.25 -7.08
C LEU A 269 -20.53 -6.85 -8.27
N VAL A 270 -20.89 -8.05 -8.72
CA VAL A 270 -20.25 -8.67 -9.88
C VAL A 270 -20.58 -7.88 -11.15
N GLY A 271 -19.54 -7.48 -11.88
CA GLY A 271 -19.63 -6.66 -13.08
C GLY A 271 -19.78 -5.16 -12.81
N GLU A 272 -20.03 -4.77 -11.56
CA GLU A 272 -20.16 -3.36 -11.18
C GLU A 272 -18.80 -2.67 -11.10
N PRO A 273 -18.68 -1.42 -11.55
CA PRO A 273 -17.48 -0.62 -11.37
C PRO A 273 -17.26 -0.35 -9.88
N LEU A 274 -16.16 -0.86 -9.33
CA LEU A 274 -15.82 -0.72 -7.91
C LEU A 274 -15.09 0.60 -7.62
N GLY A 275 -14.25 1.05 -8.55
CA GLY A 275 -13.44 2.24 -8.38
C GLY A 275 -12.35 2.38 -9.43
N ILE A 276 -11.44 3.32 -9.17
CA ILE A 276 -10.22 3.50 -9.95
C ILE A 276 -9.00 3.11 -9.13
N ALA A 277 -8.02 2.51 -9.80
CA ALA A 277 -6.73 2.18 -9.23
C ALA A 277 -5.62 2.90 -10.01
N TYR A 278 -4.83 3.69 -9.31
CA TYR A 278 -3.45 3.96 -9.71
C TYR A 278 -2.62 2.70 -9.47
N TRP A 279 -1.85 2.26 -10.46
CA TRP A 279 -1.09 1.01 -10.36
C TRP A 279 0.28 1.10 -11.03
N ARG A 280 1.30 0.71 -10.27
CA ARG A 280 2.63 0.32 -10.74
C ARG A 280 3.07 -0.89 -9.93
N GLN A 281 3.60 -1.88 -10.62
CA GLN A 281 4.11 -3.11 -10.00
C GLN A 281 5.25 -3.60 -10.86
N ALA A 282 6.38 -3.88 -10.23
CA ALA A 282 7.52 -4.49 -10.89
C ALA A 282 7.24 -5.97 -11.16
N ASP A 283 7.79 -6.50 -12.26
CA ASP A 283 7.74 -7.93 -12.51
C ASP A 283 8.59 -8.68 -11.46
N SER A 284 8.11 -9.84 -11.02
CA SER A 284 8.82 -10.75 -10.10
C SER A 284 9.25 -10.15 -8.75
N GLY A 285 8.65 -9.04 -8.29
CA GLY A 285 8.97 -8.43 -6.99
C GLY A 285 10.27 -7.63 -6.96
N ALA A 286 10.80 -7.25 -8.13
CA ALA A 286 11.94 -6.35 -8.21
C ALA A 286 11.58 -4.92 -7.75
N LYS A 287 12.59 -4.05 -7.59
CA LYS A 287 12.35 -2.64 -7.30
C LYS A 287 11.69 -1.95 -8.50
N LEU A 288 10.71 -1.08 -8.24
CA LEU A 288 10.07 -0.25 -9.26
C LEU A 288 11.10 0.62 -9.98
N THR A 289 11.00 0.65 -11.30
CA THR A 289 11.83 1.41 -12.21
C THR A 289 10.97 2.33 -13.09
N LYS A 290 11.62 3.14 -13.94
CA LYS A 290 10.92 3.93 -14.96
C LYS A 290 10.26 3.07 -16.05
N ALA A 291 10.67 1.82 -16.21
CA ALA A 291 10.05 0.89 -17.17
C ALA A 291 8.68 0.40 -16.68
N ASP A 292 8.44 0.42 -15.37
CA ASP A 292 7.17 0.04 -14.75
C ASP A 292 6.16 1.18 -14.93
N ALA A 293 5.48 1.15 -16.07
CA ALA A 293 4.56 2.19 -16.49
C ALA A 293 3.41 2.38 -15.51
N ALA A 294 3.21 3.63 -15.08
CA ALA A 294 2.04 4.06 -14.34
C ALA A 294 0.77 3.82 -15.16
N ARG A 295 -0.28 3.34 -14.49
CA ARG A 295 -1.61 3.17 -15.08
C ARG A 295 -2.67 3.74 -14.15
N ILE A 296 -3.75 4.25 -14.74
CA ILE A 296 -5.00 4.54 -14.04
C ILE A 296 -6.04 3.62 -14.66
N MET A 297 -6.59 2.71 -13.86
CA MET A 297 -7.45 1.65 -14.33
C MET A 297 -8.78 1.68 -13.57
N GLU A 298 -9.89 1.57 -14.30
CA GLU A 298 -11.17 1.18 -13.68
C GLU A 298 -11.12 -0.30 -13.34
N VAL A 299 -11.54 -0.66 -12.12
CA VAL A 299 -11.55 -2.05 -11.67
C VAL A 299 -12.96 -2.57 -11.44
N LYS A 300 -13.19 -3.81 -11.87
CA LYS A 300 -14.45 -4.56 -11.75
C LYS A 300 -14.16 -5.98 -11.31
N LEU A 301 -14.95 -6.51 -10.37
CA LEU A 301 -14.93 -7.93 -10.05
C LEU A 301 -15.83 -8.67 -11.06
N VAL A 302 -15.32 -9.75 -11.65
CA VAL A 302 -16.10 -10.64 -12.53
C VAL A 302 -15.90 -12.10 -12.13
N ARG A 303 -16.86 -12.94 -12.50
CA ARG A 303 -16.77 -14.39 -12.38
C ARG A 303 -16.31 -14.97 -13.72
N GLU A 304 -15.14 -15.61 -13.74
CA GLU A 304 -14.60 -16.35 -14.89
C GLU A 304 -14.38 -17.80 -14.46
N GLU A 305 -15.44 -18.61 -14.45
CA GLU A 305 -15.41 -19.96 -13.87
C GLU A 305 -14.17 -20.77 -14.32
N PRO A 306 -13.41 -21.37 -13.37
CA PRO A 306 -13.71 -21.51 -11.94
C PRO A 306 -13.28 -20.31 -11.04
N ASP A 307 -12.67 -19.28 -11.62
CA ASP A 307 -11.97 -18.22 -10.89
C ASP A 307 -12.82 -16.95 -10.65
N TRP A 308 -12.43 -16.21 -9.62
CA TRP A 308 -12.76 -14.79 -9.48
C TRP A 308 -11.65 -13.94 -10.10
N VAL A 309 -12.04 -12.92 -10.88
CA VAL A 309 -11.09 -12.07 -11.60
C VAL A 309 -11.40 -10.60 -11.37
N LEU A 310 -10.37 -9.82 -11.02
CA LEU A 310 -10.42 -8.38 -11.08
C LEU A 310 -9.98 -7.94 -12.48
N VAL A 311 -10.92 -7.41 -13.25
CA VAL A 311 -10.65 -6.83 -14.57
C VAL A 311 -10.33 -5.36 -14.37
N ALA A 312 -9.13 -4.96 -14.77
CA ALA A 312 -8.64 -3.60 -14.69
C ALA A 312 -8.47 -3.03 -16.11
N THR A 313 -9.29 -2.05 -16.47
CA THR A 313 -9.30 -1.42 -17.79
C THR A 313 -8.65 -0.05 -17.70
N ASN A 314 -7.59 0.19 -18.46
CA ASN A 314 -6.90 1.48 -18.48
C ASN A 314 -7.83 2.59 -19.01
N LEU A 315 -8.04 3.64 -18.21
CA LEU A 315 -8.96 4.73 -18.54
C LEU A 315 -8.46 5.58 -19.72
N SER A 316 -7.15 5.69 -19.91
CA SER A 316 -6.55 6.44 -21.02
C SER A 316 -6.49 5.62 -22.31
N ASN A 317 -6.62 4.29 -22.22
CA ASN A 317 -6.61 3.38 -23.36
C ASN A 317 -7.47 2.14 -23.04
N PRO A 318 -8.78 2.16 -23.33
CA PRO A 318 -9.68 1.06 -22.98
C PRO A 318 -9.36 -0.30 -23.63
N ALA A 319 -8.48 -0.34 -24.65
CA ALA A 319 -7.97 -1.58 -25.22
C ALA A 319 -6.90 -2.26 -24.35
N ASP A 320 -6.26 -1.53 -23.44
CA ASP A 320 -5.31 -2.05 -22.45
C ASP A 320 -6.08 -2.56 -21.21
N VAL A 321 -6.32 -3.87 -21.20
CA VAL A 321 -7.01 -4.58 -20.11
C VAL A 321 -6.05 -5.54 -19.44
N VAL A 322 -5.89 -5.35 -18.13
CA VAL A 322 -5.12 -6.25 -17.24
C VAL A 322 -6.10 -7.07 -16.42
N ARG A 323 -5.77 -8.34 -16.20
CA ARG A 323 -6.58 -9.26 -15.39
C ARG A 323 -5.77 -9.74 -14.21
N PHE A 324 -6.38 -9.71 -13.04
CA PHE A 324 -5.82 -10.23 -11.81
C PHE A 324 -6.70 -11.37 -11.32
N ARG A 325 -6.10 -12.51 -11.01
CA ARG A 325 -6.79 -13.57 -10.27
C ARG A 325 -7.00 -13.08 -8.85
N VAL A 326 -8.16 -13.40 -8.28
CA VAL A 326 -8.46 -13.17 -6.86
C VAL A 326 -8.56 -14.53 -6.17
N GLY A 327 -7.67 -14.78 -5.22
CA GLY A 327 -7.58 -16.06 -4.51
C GLY A 327 -8.79 -16.34 -3.63
N GLU A 328 -9.27 -15.33 -2.91
CA GLU A 328 -10.43 -15.42 -2.02
C GLU A 328 -11.29 -14.15 -2.18
N VAL A 329 -12.60 -14.36 -2.35
CA VAL A 329 -13.61 -13.30 -2.32
C VAL A 329 -14.48 -13.53 -1.10
N GLY A 330 -14.49 -12.55 -0.22
CA GLY A 330 -15.22 -12.57 1.04
C GLY A 330 -16.22 -11.44 1.11
N TRP A 331 -17.15 -11.60 2.05
CA TRP A 331 -18.09 -10.56 2.44
C TRP A 331 -17.95 -10.32 3.94
N CYS A 332 -17.62 -9.10 4.30
CA CYS A 332 -17.41 -8.70 5.68
C CYS A 332 -18.67 -8.03 6.23
N ASP A 333 -19.51 -8.84 6.87
CA ASP A 333 -20.64 -8.33 7.64
C ASP A 333 -20.17 -7.84 9.01
N GLY A 334 -19.95 -6.53 9.13
CA GLY A 334 -19.77 -5.88 10.43
C GLY A 334 -18.39 -5.93 11.05
N CYS A 335 -17.36 -6.24 10.26
CA CYS A 335 -15.99 -6.07 10.72
C CYS A 335 -15.59 -4.59 10.83
N PHE A 336 -16.38 -3.65 10.29
CA PHE A 336 -16.20 -2.20 10.40
C PHE A 336 -17.56 -1.53 10.39
N GLY A 337 -17.86 -0.68 11.37
CA GLY A 337 -19.15 0.01 11.56
C GLY A 337 -20.04 0.02 10.31
N GLN A 338 -21.02 -0.89 10.30
CA GLN A 338 -21.65 -1.47 9.10
C GLN A 338 -22.27 -0.48 8.13
N ASP A 339 -22.59 0.70 8.60
CA ASP A 339 -23.07 1.78 7.79
C ASP A 339 -22.19 2.97 8.18
N PRO A 340 -21.23 3.42 7.36
CA PRO A 340 -20.81 4.81 7.48
C PRO A 340 -22.12 5.62 7.53
N PRO A 341 -22.41 6.36 8.64
CA PRO A 341 -23.62 7.18 8.70
C PRO A 341 -23.73 7.99 7.40
N PRO A 342 -24.93 8.25 6.87
CA PRO A 342 -25.08 9.02 5.64
C PRO A 342 -24.11 10.21 5.60
N GLY A 343 -23.23 10.25 4.60
CA GLY A 343 -22.18 11.26 4.48
C GLY A 343 -20.77 10.83 4.94
N ARG A 344 -20.54 9.58 5.37
CA ARG A 344 -19.20 9.06 5.66
C ARG A 344 -18.58 8.27 4.48
N PRO A 345 -17.23 8.28 4.36
CA PRO A 345 -16.48 7.54 3.34
C PRO A 345 -16.80 6.03 3.29
N ILE A 346 -16.80 5.43 2.10
CA ILE A 346 -16.81 3.98 1.88
C ILE A 346 -15.55 3.38 2.51
N PRO A 347 -15.68 2.41 3.43
CA PRO A 347 -14.55 1.67 3.97
C PRO A 347 -13.68 1.12 2.85
N ARG A 348 -12.37 1.35 2.92
CA ARG A 348 -11.44 0.90 1.90
C ARG A 348 -10.13 0.54 2.54
N TYR A 349 -9.48 -0.48 2.00
CA TYR A 349 -8.23 -0.99 2.51
C TYR A 349 -7.40 -1.55 1.38
N LEU A 350 -6.09 -1.32 1.45
CA LEU A 350 -5.10 -1.99 0.61
C LEU A 350 -4.12 -2.74 1.51
N GLY A 351 -3.89 -4.00 1.17
CA GLY A 351 -2.92 -4.85 1.85
C GLY A 351 -1.96 -5.50 0.88
N ILE A 352 -0.86 -6.03 1.43
CA ILE A 352 0.13 -6.80 0.70
C ILE A 352 0.61 -7.96 1.58
N GLU A 353 0.74 -9.12 0.97
CA GLU A 353 1.21 -10.35 1.61
C GLU A 353 2.30 -10.97 0.75
N ASP A 354 3.51 -11.03 1.30
CA ASP A 354 4.65 -11.71 0.72
C ASP A 354 4.44 -13.23 0.80
N ARG A 355 5.16 -13.99 -0.03
CA ARG A 355 5.15 -15.45 0.00
C ARG A 355 6.58 -15.97 -0.03
N LEU A 356 6.84 -17.03 0.75
CA LEU A 356 8.17 -17.66 0.81
C LEU A 356 8.70 -18.13 -0.54
N GLN A 357 7.84 -18.46 -1.51
CA GLN A 357 8.27 -19.01 -2.81
C GLN A 357 7.43 -18.49 -4.00
N ALA A 358 6.81 -17.32 -3.86
CA ALA A 358 6.08 -16.69 -4.94
C ALA A 358 6.03 -15.16 -4.77
N PRO A 359 5.73 -14.39 -5.85
CA PRO A 359 5.58 -12.94 -5.75
C PRO A 359 4.54 -12.53 -4.70
N PRO A 360 4.60 -11.32 -4.14
CA PRO A 360 3.58 -10.84 -3.21
C PRO A 360 2.20 -10.83 -3.86
N VAL A 361 1.19 -11.06 -3.04
CA VAL A 361 -0.22 -10.89 -3.40
C VAL A 361 -0.79 -9.66 -2.73
N LEU A 362 -1.79 -9.07 -3.36
CA LEU A 362 -2.44 -7.85 -2.86
C LEU A 362 -3.81 -8.15 -2.26
N HIS A 363 -4.26 -7.26 -1.40
CA HIS A 363 -5.60 -7.30 -0.83
C HIS A 363 -6.29 -5.97 -1.09
N LEU A 364 -7.58 -6.01 -1.39
CA LEU A 364 -8.42 -4.85 -1.58
C LEU A 364 -9.74 -5.06 -0.83
N GLN A 365 -10.13 -4.08 -0.04
CA GLN A 365 -11.49 -3.99 0.50
C GLN A 365 -12.20 -2.78 -0.10
N VAL A 366 -13.46 -2.97 -0.49
CA VAL A 366 -14.34 -1.89 -0.94
C VAL A 366 -15.70 -2.06 -0.26
N GLY A 367 -15.99 -1.22 0.73
CA GLY A 367 -17.13 -1.40 1.61
C GLY A 367 -17.10 -2.78 2.27
N PRO A 368 -18.16 -3.60 2.14
CA PRO A 368 -18.21 -4.95 2.68
C PRO A 368 -17.49 -6.00 1.81
N LEU A 369 -17.15 -5.69 0.55
CA LEU A 369 -16.47 -6.62 -0.34
C LEU A 369 -15.00 -6.74 0.03
N GLU A 370 -14.55 -7.97 0.31
CA GLU A 370 -13.14 -8.28 0.58
C GLU A 370 -12.55 -9.12 -0.54
N LEU A 371 -11.45 -8.65 -1.12
CA LEU A 371 -10.71 -9.35 -2.17
C LEU A 371 -9.30 -9.63 -1.63
N ARG A 372 -8.93 -10.90 -1.52
CA ARG A 372 -7.63 -11.33 -0.98
C ARG A 372 -6.89 -12.21 -1.98
N GLY A 373 -5.56 -12.15 -1.94
CA GLY A 373 -4.73 -12.93 -2.85
C GLY A 373 -4.82 -12.44 -4.30
N ILE A 374 -4.86 -11.12 -4.52
CA ILE A 374 -4.90 -10.51 -5.84
C ILE A 374 -3.52 -10.63 -6.49
N GLU A 375 -3.43 -11.36 -7.59
CA GLU A 375 -2.19 -11.56 -8.34
C GLU A 375 -2.43 -11.44 -9.85
N LYS A 376 -1.45 -10.89 -10.58
CA LYS A 376 -1.55 -10.71 -12.03
C LYS A 376 -1.70 -12.09 -12.70
N LYS A 377 -2.76 -12.28 -13.48
CA LYS A 377 -3.00 -13.54 -14.22
C LYS A 377 -1.97 -13.62 -15.34
N ILE A 378 -1.03 -14.56 -15.24
CA ILE A 378 -0.10 -14.87 -16.33
C ILE A 378 -0.93 -15.54 -17.44
N ARG A 379 -0.86 -14.99 -18.65
CA ARG A 379 -1.65 -15.45 -19.80
C ARG A 379 -1.24 -16.84 -20.26
#